data_AF-A0A526XS24-F1
#
_entry.id   AF-A0A526XS24-F1
#
_cell.length_a   1.000
_cell.length_b   1.000
_cell.length_c   1.000
_cell.angle_alpha   90.00
_cell.angle_beta   90.00
_cell.angle_gamma   90.00
#
_symmetry.space_group_name_H-M   'P 1'
#
loop_
_entity.id
_entity.type
_entity.pdbx_description
1 polymer ?
#
loop_
_entity_poly.entity_id
_entity_poly.type
_entity_poly.pdbx_seq_one_letter_code
_entity_poly.pdbx_strand_id
1 'polypeptide(L)'
;ALAGSRERHAETMLQGAAFLKAASAWPCQVLDRLPAECAYCVAVGATAGGNAIALHDALSAFLHSFFSNLVQAAIRLGVVGQTGATALLAGFEPLAL
;
A
#
# COMPACT_ATOMS: atom_id res chain seq x y z
N ALA A 1 0.51 -11.35 -14.66
CA ALA A 1 -0.82 -12.01 -14.80
C ALA A 1 -1.98 -11.07 -14.49
N LEU A 2 -1.97 -10.31 -13.37
CA LEU A 2 -3.07 -9.40 -13.00
C LEU A 2 -2.81 -7.89 -13.24
N ALA A 3 -1.57 -7.51 -13.57
CA ALA A 3 -1.26 -6.15 -14.01
C ALA A 3 -1.56 -6.02 -15.51
N GLY A 4 -2.61 -5.28 -15.87
CA GLY A 4 -3.06 -5.16 -17.25
C GLY A 4 -2.11 -4.38 -18.18
N SER A 5 -0.96 -3.91 -17.67
CA SER A 5 0.13 -3.34 -18.48
C SER A 5 1.49 -3.64 -17.84
N ARG A 6 2.56 -3.52 -18.63
CA ARG A 6 3.94 -3.69 -18.15
C ARG A 6 4.31 -2.61 -17.12
N GLU A 7 3.81 -1.41 -17.31
CA GLU A 7 4.03 -0.26 -16.43
C GLU A 7 3.39 -0.50 -15.06
N ARG A 8 2.14 -0.96 -15.00
CA ARG A 8 1.49 -1.30 -13.72
C ARG A 8 2.15 -2.47 -13.02
N HIS A 9 2.66 -3.43 -13.78
CA HIS A 9 3.44 -4.52 -13.20
C HIS A 9 4.72 -3.98 -12.56
N ALA A 10 5.49 -3.18 -13.30
CA ALA A 10 6.71 -2.57 -12.81
C ALA A 10 6.45 -1.68 -11.58
N GLU A 11 5.40 -0.87 -11.60
CA GLU A 11 4.98 -0.02 -10.47
C GLU A 11 4.73 -0.86 -9.21
N THR A 12 3.93 -1.92 -9.31
CA THR A 12 3.60 -2.78 -8.16
C THR A 12 4.83 -3.50 -7.61
N MET A 13 5.76 -3.93 -8.47
CA MET A 13 7.00 -4.60 -8.06
C MET A 13 7.98 -3.62 -7.41
N LEU A 14 8.15 -2.42 -7.98
CA LEU A 14 9.01 -1.36 -7.43
C LEU A 14 8.51 -0.88 -6.06
N GLN A 15 7.21 -0.69 -5.90
CA GLN A 15 6.61 -0.33 -4.61
C GLN A 15 6.83 -1.42 -3.56
N GLY A 16 6.68 -2.69 -3.93
CA GLY A 16 6.93 -3.81 -3.01
C GLY A 16 8.40 -3.91 -2.59
N ALA A 17 9.34 -3.77 -3.52
CA ALA A 17 10.76 -3.74 -3.19
C ALA A 17 11.13 -2.57 -2.27
N ALA A 18 10.58 -1.37 -2.53
CA ALA A 18 10.78 -0.20 -1.68
C ALA A 18 10.17 -0.42 -0.28
N PHE A 19 9.00 -1.04 -0.19
CA PHE A 19 8.36 -1.36 1.08
C PHE A 19 9.19 -2.35 1.90
N LEU A 20 9.69 -3.44 1.31
CA LEU A 20 10.54 -4.41 2.00
C LEU A 20 11.82 -3.76 2.54
N LYS A 21 12.44 -2.87 1.76
CA LYS A 21 13.61 -2.09 2.19
C LYS A 21 13.29 -1.16 3.37
N ALA A 22 12.09 -0.57 3.41
CA ALA A 22 11.67 0.24 4.56
C ALA A 22 11.35 -0.64 5.78
N ALA A 23 10.67 -1.76 5.56
CA ALA A 23 10.28 -2.70 6.61
C ALA A 23 11.47 -3.35 7.31
N SER A 24 12.63 -3.50 6.63
CA SER A 24 13.85 -4.04 7.23
C SER A 24 14.44 -3.18 8.36
N ALA A 25 13.92 -1.98 8.59
CA ALA A 25 14.26 -1.18 9.77
C ALA A 25 13.71 -1.79 11.08
N TRP A 26 12.74 -2.72 11.00
CA TRP A 26 12.20 -3.45 12.14
C TRP A 26 12.57 -4.93 12.09
N PRO A 27 12.75 -5.58 13.25
CA PRO A 27 12.94 -7.03 13.30
C PRO A 27 11.70 -7.76 12.76
N CYS A 28 11.84 -8.40 11.61
CA CYS A 28 10.72 -9.07 10.95
C CYS A 28 11.22 -10.33 10.22
N GLN A 29 11.07 -11.49 10.85
CA GLN A 29 11.60 -12.77 10.34
C GLN A 29 10.98 -13.21 9.00
N VAL A 30 9.83 -12.65 8.62
CA VAL A 30 9.17 -12.98 7.36
C VAL A 30 9.91 -12.36 6.15
N LEU A 31 10.70 -11.29 6.37
CA LEU A 31 11.43 -10.62 5.29
C LEU A 31 12.47 -11.55 4.65
N ASP A 32 13.11 -12.41 5.45
CA ASP A 32 14.09 -13.40 4.97
C ASP A 32 13.47 -14.51 4.11
N ARG A 33 12.15 -14.68 4.18
CA ARG A 33 11.40 -15.70 3.44
C ARG A 33 10.77 -15.16 2.17
N LEU A 34 10.80 -13.85 1.97
CA LEU A 34 10.22 -13.19 0.80
C LEU A 34 11.26 -13.08 -0.33
N PRO A 35 10.84 -13.20 -1.59
CA PRO A 35 11.72 -12.88 -2.71
C PRO A 35 12.09 -11.40 -2.68
N ALA A 36 13.28 -11.07 -3.17
CA ALA A 36 13.74 -9.69 -3.30
C ALA A 36 12.80 -8.83 -4.17
N GLU A 37 12.22 -9.47 -5.20
CA GLU A 37 11.16 -8.90 -6.02
C GLU A 37 9.81 -9.45 -5.57
N CYS A 38 9.04 -8.62 -4.86
CA CYS A 38 7.75 -8.99 -4.34
C CYS A 38 6.72 -7.92 -4.71
N ALA A 39 5.53 -8.34 -5.15
CA ALA A 39 4.44 -7.41 -5.40
C ALA A 39 4.02 -6.71 -4.11
N TYR A 40 3.72 -5.41 -4.18
CA TYR A 40 3.44 -4.58 -3.01
C TYR A 40 2.41 -5.18 -2.03
N CYS A 41 1.27 -5.69 -2.52
CA CYS A 41 0.25 -6.29 -1.68
C CYS A 41 0.74 -7.55 -0.94
N VAL A 42 1.58 -8.37 -1.58
CA VAL A 42 2.17 -9.58 -0.97
C VAL A 42 3.20 -9.18 0.08
N ALA A 43 4.05 -8.19 -0.21
CA ALA A 43 5.04 -7.69 0.73
C ALA A 43 4.40 -7.14 2.02
N VAL A 44 3.34 -6.34 1.87
CA VAL A 44 2.57 -5.80 3.02
C VAL A 44 1.90 -6.93 3.80
N GLY A 45 1.17 -7.82 3.13
CA GLY A 45 0.45 -8.91 3.79
C GLY A 45 1.37 -9.87 4.54
N ALA A 46 2.50 -10.25 3.94
CA ALA A 46 3.49 -11.10 4.59
C ALA A 46 4.12 -10.41 5.81
N THR A 47 4.47 -9.12 5.69
CA THR A 47 5.00 -8.33 6.82
C THR A 47 3.97 -8.22 7.95
N ALA A 48 2.71 -7.96 7.64
CA ALA A 48 1.63 -7.88 8.63
C ALA A 48 1.42 -9.22 9.35
N GLY A 49 1.34 -10.33 8.62
CA GLY A 49 1.21 -11.66 9.19
C GLY A 49 2.42 -12.07 10.03
N GLY A 50 3.64 -11.73 9.59
CA GLY A 50 4.87 -11.97 10.33
C GLY A 50 4.97 -11.21 11.66
N ASN A 51 4.26 -10.09 11.79
CA ASN A 51 4.17 -9.29 13.02
C ASN A 51 2.88 -9.53 13.81
N ALA A 52 2.10 -10.55 13.46
CA ALA A 52 0.82 -10.87 14.10
C ALA A 52 -0.19 -9.69 14.14
N ILE A 53 -0.18 -8.83 13.12
CA ILE A 53 -1.19 -7.77 12.96
C ILE A 53 -2.50 -8.43 12.53
N ALA A 54 -3.61 -8.03 13.15
CA ALA A 54 -4.93 -8.56 12.81
C ALA A 54 -5.26 -8.26 11.33
N LEU A 55 -5.88 -9.23 10.65
CA LEU A 55 -6.20 -9.11 9.22
C LEU A 55 -7.01 -7.85 8.92
N HIS A 56 -7.98 -7.53 9.77
CA HIS A 56 -8.81 -6.34 9.63
C HIS A 56 -7.96 -5.06 9.62
N ASP A 57 -7.13 -4.87 10.65
CA ASP A 57 -6.26 -3.70 10.78
C ASP A 57 -5.26 -3.58 9.61
N ALA A 58 -4.72 -4.71 9.16
CA ALA A 58 -3.81 -4.76 8.02
C ALA A 58 -4.52 -4.32 6.72
N LEU A 59 -5.74 -4.80 6.47
CA LEU A 59 -6.54 -4.41 5.31
C LEU A 59 -6.94 -2.94 5.38
N SER A 60 -7.36 -2.45 6.55
CA SER A 60 -7.70 -1.04 6.76
C SER A 60 -6.53 -0.12 6.48
N ALA A 61 -5.35 -0.42 7.04
CA ALA A 61 -4.14 0.36 6.80
C ALA A 61 -3.73 0.34 5.32
N PHE A 62 -3.81 -0.82 4.66
CA PHE A 62 -3.46 -0.97 3.25
C PHE A 62 -4.41 -0.17 2.35
N LEU A 63 -5.72 -0.32 2.52
CA LEU A 63 -6.74 0.38 1.72
C LEU A 63 -6.68 1.89 1.94
N HIS A 64 -6.54 2.33 3.19
CA HIS A 64 -6.37 3.75 3.51
C HIS A 64 -5.13 4.34 2.85
N SER A 65 -3.98 3.65 2.94
CA SER A 65 -2.73 4.11 2.31
C SER A 65 -2.85 4.17 0.78
N PHE A 66 -3.45 3.15 0.16
CA PHE A 66 -3.68 3.11 -1.28
C PHE A 66 -4.52 4.28 -1.75
N PHE A 67 -5.67 4.51 -1.11
CA PHE A 67 -6.56 5.61 -1.48
C PHE A 67 -5.94 6.98 -1.22
N SER A 68 -5.24 7.15 -0.09
CA SER A 68 -4.51 8.38 0.23
C SER A 68 -3.45 8.71 -0.85
N ASN A 69 -2.72 7.71 -1.36
CA ASN A 69 -1.78 7.92 -2.46
C ASN A 69 -2.46 8.42 -3.74
N LEU A 70 -3.65 7.91 -4.09
CA LEU A 70 -4.43 8.38 -5.24
C LEU A 70 -4.92 9.82 -5.03
N VAL A 71 -5.42 10.15 -3.84
CA VAL A 71 -5.85 11.51 -3.48
C VAL A 71 -4.66 12.48 -3.60
N GLN A 72 -3.49 12.11 -3.11
CA GLN A 72 -2.27 12.93 -3.24
C GLN A 72 -1.86 13.13 -4.71
N ALA A 73 -2.04 12.13 -5.57
CA ALA A 73 -1.83 12.29 -7.00
C ALA A 73 -2.84 13.26 -7.62
N ALA A 74 -4.12 13.16 -7.26
CA ALA A 74 -5.18 14.06 -7.72
C ALA A 74 -4.92 15.53 -7.34
N ILE A 75 -4.39 15.77 -6.13
CA ILE A 75 -3.98 17.11 -5.69
C ILE A 75 -2.86 17.67 -6.59
N ARG A 76 -1.80 16.87 -6.83
CA ARG A 76 -0.67 17.30 -7.67
C ARG A 76 -1.04 17.54 -9.14
N LEU A 77 -2.06 16.83 -9.63
CA LEU A 77 -2.62 17.02 -10.97
C LEU A 77 -3.61 18.20 -11.05
N GLY A 78 -3.90 18.87 -9.93
CA GLY A 78 -4.85 19.99 -9.88
C GLY A 78 -6.32 19.58 -10.02
N VAL A 79 -6.64 18.29 -9.84
CA VAL A 79 -8.01 17.76 -9.95
C VAL A 79 -8.84 18.09 -8.71
N VAL A 80 -8.20 18.12 -7.53
CA VAL A 80 -8.86 18.39 -6.25
C VAL A 80 -8.00 19.27 -5.35
N GLY A 81 -8.61 20.20 -4.63
CA GLY A 81 -7.95 20.98 -3.58
C GLY A 81 -7.83 20.21 -2.25
N GLN A 82 -7.10 20.76 -1.28
CA GLN A 82 -6.92 20.14 0.04
C GLN A 82 -8.24 19.82 0.75
N THR A 83 -9.20 20.76 0.76
CA THR A 83 -10.51 20.53 1.38
C THR A 83 -11.30 19.41 0.71
N GLY A 84 -11.24 19.32 -0.63
CA GLY A 84 -11.89 18.24 -1.36
C GLY A 84 -11.22 16.89 -1.13
N ALA A 85 -9.89 16.87 -1.00
CA ALA A 85 -9.13 15.68 -0.65
C ALA A 85 -9.54 15.12 0.73
N THR A 86 -9.70 15.98 1.73
CA THR A 86 -10.20 15.56 3.06
C THR A 86 -11.61 14.99 2.98
N ALA A 87 -12.51 15.61 2.20
CA ALA A 87 -13.87 15.12 2.02
C ALA A 87 -13.90 13.73 1.34
N LEU A 88 -13.03 13.51 0.33
CA LEU A 88 -12.89 12.22 -0.33
C LEU A 88 -12.38 11.13 0.62
N LEU A 89 -11.40 11.44 1.47
CA LEU A 89 -10.88 10.52 2.47
C LEU A 89 -11.96 10.13 3.48
N ALA A 90 -12.68 11.11 4.04
CA ALA A 90 -13.78 10.85 4.96
C ALA A 90 -14.90 10.00 4.33
N GLY A 91 -15.21 10.23 3.04
CA GLY A 91 -16.19 9.42 2.31
C GLY A 91 -15.72 7.99 2.02
N PHE A 92 -14.42 7.74 1.99
CA PHE A 92 -13.84 6.42 1.73
C PHE A 92 -13.65 5.59 3.00
N GLU A 93 -13.51 6.22 4.17
CA GLU A 93 -13.32 5.55 5.47
C GLU A 93 -14.29 4.38 5.71
N PRO A 94 -15.62 4.49 5.47
CA PRO A 94 -16.56 3.38 5.70
C PRO A 94 -16.37 2.16 4.79
N LEU A 95 -15.55 2.29 3.73
CA LEU A 95 -15.20 1.18 2.83
C LEU A 95 -13.88 0.52 3.21
N ALA A 96 -13.06 1.20 4.02
CA ALA A 96 -11.73 0.75 4.43
C ALA A 96 -11.66 0.35 5.91
N LEU A 97 -12.57 0.84 6.75
CA LEU A 97 -12.68 0.60 8.19
C LEU A 97 -13.96 -0.16 8.52
#